data_AF-A0AB34L6B1-F1
#
_entry.id   AF-A0AB34L6B1-F1
#
_cell.length_a   1.000
_cell.length_b   1.000
_cell.length_c   1.000
_cell.angle_alpha   90.00
_cell.angle_beta   90.00
_cell.angle_gamma   90.00
#
_symmetry.space_group_name_H-M   'P 1'
#
loop_
_entity.id
_entity.type
_entity.pdbx_description
1 polymer ?
#
loop_
_entity_poly.entity_id
_entity_poly.type
_entity_poly.pdbx_seq_one_letter_code
_entity_poly.pdbx_strand_id
1 'polypeptide(L)'
;MDKTSCARPTNAGKPAKSFPGAIPEGSDTDNPATHAGGKLKGSAQPETPLLPASICVIKQPSFTSLRSVNAPSSLGEGVSLEKDYVRGKLIGQSSEARVYLLKSKKAAVPASTLLHLSKVHHPHIVFCPRVDIVEPDFQIWQVLEFCNGGSLWDFVSTLKEKTPVILVLQCFIQLAEALAYLGYGLTRQYEGHWEVDPNFTSPIIHSDLNLNNVLLHFGQCVEYGMPDLLVADFGMSTTADSPRKTAGTPQYYCPEVVSAGRGISSAPPMSIQSDVYTFGLTMYALIMRELWPPALPPCWLKLPPVYDQLGITNALRRCLEIKPDARPTMDNDPGTGLLGFVDVLWEKRHKMFMDEGPPDRSLFTRMDA
;
A
#
# COMPACT_ATOMS: atom_id res chain seq x y z
N MET A 1 -10.77 -45.52 10.52
CA MET A 1 -10.74 -45.64 11.98
C MET A 1 -9.35 -46.07 12.36
N ASP A 2 -8.52 -45.14 12.80
CA ASP A 2 -7.46 -45.43 13.77
C ASP A 2 -7.07 -44.12 14.43
N LYS A 3 -7.17 -44.09 15.76
CA LYS A 3 -6.97 -42.92 16.61
C LYS A 3 -5.65 -43.13 17.35
N THR A 4 -4.66 -42.29 17.08
CA THR A 4 -3.50 -42.15 17.96
C THR A 4 -3.58 -40.80 18.67
N SER A 5 -3.92 -40.90 19.96
CA SER A 5 -3.91 -39.85 20.96
C SER A 5 -2.51 -39.65 21.53
N CYS A 6 -2.16 -38.40 21.86
CA CYS A 6 -1.31 -37.98 22.99
C CYS A 6 -1.09 -36.46 22.86
N ALA A 7 -1.07 -35.59 23.86
CA ALA A 7 -1.56 -35.51 25.23
C ALA A 7 -1.37 -34.02 25.59
N ARG A 8 -2.30 -33.40 26.32
CA ARG A 8 -2.14 -32.02 26.87
C ARG A 8 -1.29 -32.07 28.14
N PRO A 9 -0.48 -31.04 28.44
CA PRO A 9 -0.07 -30.74 29.81
C PRO A 9 -1.08 -29.81 30.48
N THR A 10 -1.42 -30.16 31.72
CA THR A 10 -2.29 -29.46 32.66
C THR A 10 -1.53 -28.37 33.41
N ASN A 11 -2.26 -27.29 33.71
CA ASN A 11 -1.88 -26.18 34.57
C ASN A 11 -2.17 -26.55 36.04
N ALA A 12 -1.25 -26.29 36.97
CA ALA A 12 -1.54 -25.98 38.38
C ALA A 12 -0.26 -25.54 39.13
N GLY A 13 -0.30 -24.40 39.83
CA GLY A 13 0.70 -24.07 40.85
C GLY A 13 0.94 -22.59 41.13
N LYS A 14 0.08 -21.96 41.92
CA LYS A 14 0.31 -20.74 42.74
C LYS A 14 -0.55 -20.90 44.02
N PRO A 15 -0.40 -20.15 45.14
CA PRO A 15 0.44 -18.96 45.42
C PRO A 15 1.12 -18.92 46.82
N ALA A 16 1.83 -17.81 47.13
CA ALA A 16 2.14 -17.15 48.44
C ALA A 16 3.62 -16.70 48.49
N LYS A 17 4.08 -15.56 49.06
CA LYS A 17 3.55 -14.46 49.88
C LYS A 17 4.61 -13.32 49.95
N SER A 18 4.15 -12.12 50.33
CA SER A 18 4.80 -11.02 51.08
C SER A 18 5.91 -10.12 50.49
N PHE A 19 5.54 -8.83 50.34
CA PHE A 19 6.30 -7.56 50.47
C PHE A 19 6.93 -7.40 51.89
N PRO A 20 7.89 -6.46 52.18
CA PRO A 20 7.81 -5.01 51.87
C PRO A 20 9.13 -4.23 51.63
N GLY A 21 9.00 -2.95 51.23
CA GLY A 21 10.09 -1.97 51.29
C GLY A 21 9.77 -0.67 50.53
N ALA A 22 9.46 0.39 51.28
CA ALA A 22 9.08 1.73 50.82
C ALA A 22 10.26 2.74 50.95
N ILE A 23 10.31 3.70 50.00
CA ILE A 23 10.77 5.12 49.93
C ILE A 23 11.71 5.71 51.03
N PRO A 24 12.57 6.72 50.71
CA PRO A 24 12.14 8.15 50.66
C PRO A 24 12.76 8.91 49.45
N GLU A 25 12.10 9.86 48.78
CA GLU A 25 11.74 11.24 49.15
C GLU A 25 12.88 12.14 49.68
N GLY A 26 13.02 13.30 49.03
CA GLY A 26 13.85 14.46 49.39
C GLY A 26 13.84 15.43 48.19
N SER A 27 12.92 16.40 48.08
CA SER A 27 12.67 17.63 48.85
C SER A 27 13.61 18.80 48.49
N ASP A 28 13.03 19.77 47.79
CA ASP A 28 13.03 21.23 48.00
C ASP A 28 14.32 22.05 48.07
N THR A 29 14.34 23.13 47.27
CA THR A 29 14.45 24.55 47.66
C THR A 29 14.55 25.35 46.34
N ASP A 30 13.57 26.16 45.94
CA ASP A 30 13.16 27.50 46.40
C ASP A 30 13.35 28.53 45.26
N ASN A 31 12.20 28.94 44.70
CA ASN A 31 11.71 30.26 44.29
C ASN A 31 12.53 31.53 44.67
N PRO A 32 12.22 32.79 44.22
CA PRO A 32 11.05 33.27 43.46
C PRO A 32 11.28 34.46 42.46
N ALA A 33 10.15 34.95 41.91
CA ALA A 33 9.82 36.37 41.60
C ALA A 33 10.29 36.98 40.26
N THR A 34 9.52 37.74 39.46
CA THR A 34 8.22 38.42 39.66
C THR A 34 7.66 39.02 38.34
N HIS A 35 6.32 39.07 38.26
CA HIS A 35 5.42 40.11 37.68
C HIS A 35 5.61 40.74 36.29
N ALA A 36 4.61 40.56 35.42
CA ALA A 36 3.56 41.53 35.02
C ALA A 36 2.75 40.90 33.86
N GLY A 37 1.42 40.82 33.82
CA GLY A 37 0.45 41.90 33.95
C GLY A 37 -0.08 42.27 32.56
N GLY A 38 -1.20 41.69 32.10
CA GLY A 38 -1.82 42.08 30.83
C GLY A 38 -3.03 41.24 30.40
N LYS A 39 -4.24 41.66 30.81
CA LYS A 39 -5.52 41.26 30.18
C LYS A 39 -5.70 42.08 28.89
N LEU A 40 -6.10 41.45 27.78
CA LEU A 40 -7.38 41.69 27.09
C LEU A 40 -7.46 41.02 25.70
N LYS A 41 -8.53 40.23 25.53
CA LYS A 41 -9.41 40.05 24.36
C LYS A 41 -8.83 40.21 22.95
N GLY A 42 -8.79 39.09 22.23
CA GLY A 42 -8.86 39.02 20.77
C GLY A 42 -9.24 37.61 20.35
N SER A 43 -10.51 37.39 20.00
CA SER A 43 -10.99 36.15 19.41
C SER A 43 -10.40 36.00 18.01
N ALA A 44 -9.34 35.22 17.87
CA ALA A 44 -8.88 34.76 16.56
C ALA A 44 -9.81 33.63 16.09
N GLN A 45 -10.51 33.85 14.99
CA GLN A 45 -11.09 32.75 14.23
C GLN A 45 -9.94 31.83 13.78
N PRO A 46 -10.14 30.51 13.72
CA PRO A 46 -9.14 29.64 13.12
C PRO A 46 -9.03 30.00 11.63
N GLU A 47 -7.88 30.55 11.23
CA GLU A 47 -7.54 30.75 9.83
C GLU A 47 -7.63 29.38 9.13
N THR A 48 -8.56 29.28 8.19
CA THR A 48 -8.68 28.13 7.29
C THR A 48 -7.35 27.99 6.54
N PRO A 49 -6.70 26.81 6.53
CA PRO A 49 -5.46 26.65 5.78
C PRO A 49 -5.75 26.89 4.30
N LEU A 50 -5.05 27.84 3.70
CA LEU A 50 -5.09 28.08 2.26
C LEU A 50 -4.61 26.81 1.55
N LEU A 51 -5.44 26.27 0.65
CA LEU A 51 -5.10 25.10 -0.15
C LEU A 51 -3.95 25.44 -1.12
N PRO A 52 -2.93 24.58 -1.24
CA PRO A 52 -1.82 24.77 -2.18
C PRO A 52 -2.27 24.67 -3.64
N ALA A 53 -1.53 25.33 -4.54
CA ALA A 53 -1.87 25.54 -5.97
C ALA A 53 -2.17 24.26 -6.80
N SER A 54 -1.82 23.07 -6.30
CA SER A 54 -2.08 21.78 -6.93
C SER A 54 -3.49 21.24 -6.67
N ILE A 55 -4.24 21.82 -5.73
CA ILE A 55 -5.60 21.44 -5.37
C ILE A 55 -6.54 22.54 -5.87
N CYS A 56 -7.29 22.25 -6.94
CA CYS A 56 -8.29 23.18 -7.43
C CYS A 56 -9.63 22.97 -6.70
N VAL A 57 -10.18 24.02 -6.12
CA VAL A 57 -11.56 24.04 -5.64
C VAL A 57 -12.46 24.52 -6.76
N ILE A 58 -13.33 23.65 -7.25
CA ILE A 58 -14.22 23.95 -8.39
C ILE A 58 -15.65 24.01 -7.88
N LYS A 59 -16.31 25.16 -8.01
CA LYS A 59 -17.78 25.25 -7.89
C LYS A 59 -18.39 24.42 -9.00
N GLN A 60 -19.32 23.51 -8.68
CA GLN A 60 -19.94 22.55 -9.62
C GLN A 60 -19.81 22.98 -11.08
N PRO A 61 -18.99 22.28 -11.89
CA PRO A 61 -18.73 22.73 -13.24
C PRO A 61 -20.02 22.70 -14.06
N SER A 62 -20.35 23.80 -14.72
CA SER A 62 -21.03 23.68 -16.01
C SER A 62 -20.05 22.96 -16.94
N PHE A 63 -20.50 21.91 -17.62
CA PHE A 63 -19.69 20.98 -18.42
C PHE A 63 -18.99 21.61 -19.66
N THR A 64 -18.75 22.92 -19.66
CA THR A 64 -18.29 23.70 -20.81
C THR A 64 -16.80 24.11 -20.78
N SER A 65 -16.02 23.74 -19.76
CA SER A 65 -14.61 24.17 -19.64
C SER A 65 -13.53 23.08 -19.71
N LEU A 66 -13.85 21.87 -20.18
CA LEU A 66 -12.84 20.94 -20.73
C LEU A 66 -12.57 21.31 -22.21
N ARG A 67 -11.93 22.46 -22.46
CA ARG A 67 -11.31 22.79 -23.75
C ARG A 67 -9.85 22.32 -23.68
N SER A 68 -9.30 21.44 -24.50
CA SER A 68 -9.76 20.74 -25.69
C SER A 68 -9.07 19.36 -25.70
N VAL A 69 -9.82 18.30 -25.40
CA VAL A 69 -9.46 16.96 -25.89
C VAL A 69 -10.41 16.76 -27.07
N ASN A 70 -9.86 16.67 -28.28
CA ASN A 70 -10.66 16.51 -29.49
C ASN A 70 -11.47 15.21 -29.38
N ALA A 71 -12.77 15.34 -29.09
CA ALA A 71 -13.72 14.25 -29.13
C ALA A 71 -13.90 13.82 -30.61
N PRO A 72 -13.73 12.54 -30.96
CA PRO A 72 -14.11 12.08 -32.29
C PRO A 72 -15.63 12.24 -32.45
N SER A 73 -16.01 12.94 -33.52
CA SER A 73 -17.36 13.41 -33.85
C SER A 73 -18.30 12.32 -34.36
N SER A 74 -18.17 11.09 -33.88
CA SER A 74 -19.09 10.00 -34.21
C SER A 74 -19.32 9.15 -32.97
N LEU A 75 -20.32 9.56 -32.18
CA LEU A 75 -21.05 8.64 -31.30
C LEU A 75 -21.78 7.65 -32.21
N GLY A 76 -21.10 6.57 -32.58
CA GLY A 76 -21.75 5.39 -33.11
C GLY A 76 -22.56 4.73 -31.99
N GLU A 77 -23.87 4.63 -32.18
CA GLU A 77 -24.70 3.73 -31.41
C GLU A 77 -24.10 2.31 -31.50
N GLY A 78 -23.70 1.74 -30.36
CA GLY A 78 -23.16 0.39 -30.29
C GLY A 78 -21.75 0.27 -29.71
N VAL A 79 -21.44 0.94 -28.59
CA VAL A 79 -20.36 0.50 -27.71
C VAL A 79 -21.01 -0.12 -26.48
N SER A 80 -21.00 -1.45 -26.46
CA SER A 80 -21.31 -2.26 -25.29
C SER A 80 -20.50 -1.73 -24.10
N LEU A 81 -21.20 -1.34 -23.03
CA LEU A 81 -20.60 -1.08 -21.72
C LEU A 81 -20.09 -2.40 -21.18
N GLU A 82 -18.88 -2.76 -21.60
CA GLU A 82 -18.16 -3.88 -21.03
C GLU A 82 -17.75 -3.52 -19.60
N LYS A 83 -18.02 -4.47 -18.70
CA LYS A 83 -17.92 -4.33 -17.26
C LYS A 83 -16.46 -4.10 -16.83
N ASP A 84 -16.30 -3.65 -15.58
CA ASP A 84 -15.10 -3.82 -14.76
C ASP A 84 -14.09 -2.65 -14.69
N TYR A 85 -14.50 -1.56 -14.01
CA TYR A 85 -13.81 -1.08 -12.80
C TYR A 85 -14.81 -0.24 -11.97
N VAL A 86 -15.54 -0.90 -11.08
CA VAL A 86 -16.58 -0.27 -10.24
C VAL A 86 -15.91 0.48 -9.08
N ARG A 87 -15.34 1.66 -9.36
CA ARG A 87 -15.09 2.72 -8.34
C ARG A 87 -14.99 4.13 -8.92
N GLY A 88 -15.00 4.31 -10.25
CA GLY A 88 -15.01 5.63 -10.87
C GLY A 88 -15.75 5.69 -12.21
N LYS A 89 -16.19 6.89 -12.60
CA LYS A 89 -16.79 7.16 -13.91
C LYS A 89 -15.69 7.58 -14.89
N LEU A 90 -15.54 6.91 -16.03
CA LEU A 90 -14.68 7.40 -17.11
C LEU A 90 -15.22 8.76 -17.58
N ILE A 91 -14.41 9.81 -17.49
CA ILE A 91 -14.82 11.18 -17.87
C ILE A 91 -14.07 11.73 -19.09
N GLY A 92 -13.02 11.04 -19.54
CA GLY A 92 -12.28 11.40 -20.74
C GLY A 92 -11.32 10.30 -21.18
N GLN A 93 -11.11 10.20 -22.48
CA GLN A 93 -10.19 9.25 -23.11
C GLN A 93 -9.40 9.99 -24.19
N SER A 94 -8.08 9.82 -24.20
CA SER A 94 -7.20 10.13 -25.33
C SER A 94 -6.43 8.88 -25.74
N SER A 95 -5.61 8.98 -26.78
CA SER A 95 -4.65 7.94 -27.18
C SER A 95 -3.60 7.64 -26.10
N GLU A 96 -3.44 8.51 -25.12
CA GLU A 96 -2.32 8.50 -24.16
C GLU A 96 -2.79 8.40 -22.69
N ALA A 97 -4.08 8.64 -22.40
CA ALA A 97 -4.60 8.58 -21.04
C ALA A 97 -6.10 8.26 -21.02
N ARG A 98 -6.54 7.44 -20.06
CA ARG A 98 -7.94 7.35 -19.65
C ARG A 98 -8.08 7.99 -18.28
N VAL A 99 -9.00 8.94 -18.16
CA VAL A 99 -9.22 9.69 -16.93
C VAL A 99 -10.44 9.16 -16.21
N TYR A 100 -10.23 8.59 -15.03
CA TYR A 100 -11.28 8.08 -14.16
C TYR A 100 -11.62 9.07 -13.08
N LEU A 101 -12.89 9.41 -12.95
CA LEU A 101 -13.41 10.13 -11.81
C LEU A 101 -13.74 9.16 -10.68
N LEU A 102 -12.89 9.09 -9.66
CA LEU A 102 -13.24 8.44 -8.39
C LEU A 102 -14.14 9.38 -7.58
N LYS A 103 -15.36 8.93 -7.25
CA LYS A 103 -16.28 9.68 -6.36
C LYS A 103 -16.19 9.11 -4.95
N SER A 104 -15.47 9.75 -4.05
CA SER A 104 -15.56 9.42 -2.63
C SER A 104 -16.69 10.20 -1.95
N LYS A 105 -17.64 9.49 -1.32
CA LYS A 105 -18.64 10.09 -0.41
C LYS A 105 -18.09 10.38 0.98
N LYS A 106 -16.86 9.98 1.27
CA LYS A 106 -16.21 10.20 2.57
C LYS A 106 -14.98 11.08 2.38
N ALA A 107 -14.96 12.20 3.09
CA ALA A 107 -13.77 13.02 3.34
C ALA A 107 -12.75 12.22 4.18
N ALA A 108 -12.24 11.11 3.64
CA ALA A 108 -11.42 10.18 4.40
C ALA A 108 -9.93 10.45 4.22
N VAL A 109 -9.46 10.74 3.01
CA VAL A 109 -8.02 10.94 2.76
C VAL A 109 -7.60 12.33 3.26
N PRO A 110 -6.63 12.45 4.17
CA PRO A 110 -6.10 13.74 4.59
C PRO A 110 -5.59 14.56 3.40
N ALA A 111 -5.84 15.88 3.39
CA ALA A 111 -5.37 16.76 2.32
C ALA A 111 -3.84 16.73 2.17
N SER A 112 -3.11 16.52 3.27
CA SER A 112 -1.65 16.30 3.27
C SER A 112 -1.25 15.06 2.46
N THR A 113 -1.98 13.96 2.60
CA THR A 113 -1.76 12.74 1.81
C THR A 113 -2.03 12.99 0.33
N LEU A 114 -3.15 13.65 -0.02
CA LEU A 114 -3.48 13.96 -1.41
C LEU A 114 -2.44 14.87 -2.07
N LEU A 115 -1.93 15.85 -1.34
CA LEU A 115 -0.85 16.73 -1.81
C LEU A 115 0.47 15.99 -2.01
N HIS A 116 0.76 15.02 -1.16
CA HIS A 116 1.96 14.21 -1.33
C HIS A 116 1.82 13.32 -2.57
N LEU A 117 0.69 12.62 -2.70
CA LEU A 117 0.41 11.74 -3.84
C LEU A 117 0.45 12.46 -5.20
N SER A 118 0.08 13.74 -5.27
CA SER A 118 0.18 14.49 -6.53
C SER A 118 1.61 14.84 -6.95
N LYS A 119 2.59 14.63 -6.06
CA LYS A 119 4.03 14.80 -6.32
C LYS A 119 4.77 13.48 -6.43
N VAL A 120 4.11 12.35 -6.12
CA VAL A 120 4.71 11.02 -6.22
C VAL A 120 4.84 10.65 -7.68
N HIS A 121 6.08 10.43 -8.11
CA HIS A 121 6.42 9.92 -9.43
C HIS A 121 7.32 8.71 -9.27
N HIS A 122 6.74 7.51 -9.31
CA HIS A 122 7.47 6.26 -9.15
C HIS A 122 6.92 5.22 -10.14
N PRO A 123 7.77 4.41 -10.82
CA PRO A 123 7.35 3.47 -11.86
C PRO A 123 6.35 2.40 -11.38
N HIS A 124 6.28 2.15 -10.07
CA HIS A 124 5.41 1.13 -9.47
C HIS A 124 4.30 1.69 -8.58
N ILE A 125 3.95 2.97 -8.76
CA ILE A 125 2.84 3.64 -8.07
C ILE A 125 2.02 4.38 -9.11
N VAL A 126 0.69 4.21 -9.06
CA VAL A 126 -0.22 4.92 -9.98
C VAL A 126 -0.04 6.43 -9.83
N PHE A 127 0.35 7.06 -10.93
CA PHE A 127 0.53 8.49 -11.02
C PHE A 127 -0.83 9.21 -10.96
N CYS A 128 -0.92 10.16 -10.03
CA CYS A 128 -2.09 11.00 -9.84
C CYS A 128 -1.74 12.47 -10.13
N PRO A 129 -1.73 12.92 -11.41
CA PRO A 129 -1.32 14.28 -11.75
C PRO A 129 -2.22 15.38 -11.16
N ARG A 130 -3.45 15.05 -10.77
CA ARG A 130 -4.43 16.05 -10.38
C ARG A 130 -5.45 15.52 -9.38
N VAL A 131 -5.72 16.33 -8.36
CA VAL A 131 -6.79 16.14 -7.40
C VAL A 131 -7.62 17.42 -7.32
N ASP A 132 -8.93 17.31 -7.55
CA ASP A 132 -9.87 18.42 -7.43
C ASP A 132 -10.82 18.18 -6.26
N ILE A 133 -11.19 19.25 -5.56
CA ILE A 133 -12.25 19.24 -4.55
C ILE A 133 -13.45 19.99 -5.14
N VAL A 134 -14.56 19.30 -5.32
CA VAL A 134 -15.75 19.83 -5.97
C VAL A 134 -16.78 20.24 -4.92
N GLU A 135 -17.11 21.52 -4.89
CA GLU A 135 -18.16 22.12 -4.06
C GLU A 135 -19.55 21.95 -4.69
N PRO A 136 -20.66 21.97 -3.91
CA PRO A 136 -20.73 22.18 -2.45
C PRO A 136 -20.56 20.91 -1.62
N ASP A 137 -20.58 19.74 -2.26
CA ASP A 137 -20.60 18.44 -1.57
C ASP A 137 -19.21 17.99 -1.06
N PHE A 138 -18.16 18.80 -1.28
CA PHE A 138 -16.75 18.49 -1.01
C PHE A 138 -16.33 17.12 -1.54
N GLN A 139 -16.73 16.81 -2.78
CA GLN A 139 -16.36 15.56 -3.45
C GLN A 139 -14.92 15.65 -3.92
N ILE A 140 -14.10 14.65 -3.58
CA ILE A 140 -12.73 14.54 -4.09
C ILE A 140 -12.77 13.83 -5.43
N TRP A 141 -12.20 14.45 -6.45
CA TRP A 141 -12.03 13.93 -7.81
C TRP A 141 -10.53 13.74 -8.04
N GLN A 142 -10.11 12.59 -8.56
CA GLN A 142 -8.71 12.29 -8.85
C GLN A 142 -8.57 11.98 -10.33
N VAL A 143 -7.53 12.49 -10.97
CA VAL A 143 -7.11 12.04 -12.31
C VAL A 143 -5.97 11.07 -12.09
N LEU A 144 -6.11 9.85 -12.59
CA LEU A 144 -5.12 8.78 -12.47
C LEU A 144 -4.63 8.36 -13.86
N GLU A 145 -3.40 7.89 -13.95
CA GLU A 145 -2.95 7.19 -15.15
C GLU A 145 -3.76 5.91 -15.39
N PHE A 146 -3.84 5.50 -16.65
CA PHE A 146 -4.61 4.35 -17.04
C PHE A 146 -3.77 3.08 -17.12
N CYS A 147 -4.13 2.08 -16.33
CA CYS A 147 -3.59 0.74 -16.40
C CYS A 147 -4.50 -0.14 -17.29
N ASN A 148 -4.01 -0.47 -18.48
CA ASN A 148 -4.77 -1.22 -19.50
C ASN A 148 -4.87 -2.73 -19.24
N GLY A 149 -4.18 -3.25 -18.23
CA GLY A 149 -4.20 -4.67 -17.86
C GLY A 149 -5.02 -4.98 -16.62
N GLY A 150 -6.00 -4.15 -16.23
CA GLY A 150 -6.84 -4.43 -15.06
C GLY A 150 -6.05 -4.57 -13.75
N SER A 151 -6.61 -5.29 -12.77
CA SER A 151 -5.91 -5.59 -11.51
C SER A 151 -5.17 -6.93 -11.57
N LEU A 152 -4.16 -7.07 -10.71
CA LEU A 152 -3.47 -8.33 -10.50
C LEU A 152 -4.44 -9.42 -10.03
N TRP A 153 -5.49 -9.08 -9.26
CA TRP A 153 -6.58 -10.00 -8.92
C TRP A 153 -7.29 -10.53 -10.17
N ASP A 154 -7.65 -9.66 -11.11
CA ASP A 154 -8.34 -10.05 -12.35
C ASP A 154 -7.46 -11.01 -13.14
N PHE A 155 -6.19 -10.65 -13.32
CA PHE A 155 -5.21 -11.47 -14.01
C PHE A 155 -5.09 -12.85 -13.36
N VAL A 156 -4.76 -12.91 -12.07
CA VAL A 156 -4.55 -14.20 -11.40
C VAL A 156 -5.83 -15.02 -11.48
N SER A 157 -7.00 -14.45 -11.22
CA SER A 157 -8.29 -15.16 -11.20
C SER A 157 -8.62 -15.88 -12.52
N THR A 158 -8.05 -15.44 -13.64
CA THR A 158 -8.24 -16.07 -14.95
C THR A 158 -7.23 -17.18 -15.29
N LEU A 159 -6.14 -17.29 -14.53
CA LEU A 159 -5.12 -18.32 -14.72
C LEU A 159 -5.69 -19.71 -14.40
N LYS A 160 -5.50 -20.64 -15.33
CA LYS A 160 -5.81 -22.07 -15.13
C LYS A 160 -4.73 -22.79 -14.33
N GLU A 161 -3.49 -22.38 -14.55
CA GLU A 161 -2.30 -22.93 -13.93
C GLU A 161 -1.79 -22.02 -12.81
N LYS A 162 -0.78 -22.50 -12.09
CA LYS A 162 -0.09 -21.69 -11.08
C LYS A 162 0.55 -20.46 -11.71
N THR A 163 0.65 -19.38 -10.93
CA THR A 163 1.37 -18.17 -11.33
C THR A 163 2.82 -18.52 -11.70
N PRO A 164 3.30 -18.13 -12.89
CA PRO A 164 4.68 -18.38 -13.30
C PRO A 164 5.68 -17.78 -12.32
N VAL A 165 6.77 -18.50 -12.03
CA VAL A 165 7.76 -18.08 -11.03
C VAL A 165 8.39 -16.74 -11.40
N ILE A 166 8.71 -16.53 -12.68
CA ILE A 166 9.28 -15.26 -13.16
C ILE A 166 8.35 -14.06 -12.88
N LEU A 167 7.03 -14.26 -12.99
CA LEU A 167 6.04 -13.23 -12.68
C LEU A 167 5.94 -13.01 -11.16
N VAL A 168 6.03 -14.05 -10.34
CA VAL A 168 6.10 -13.89 -8.88
C VAL A 168 7.32 -13.06 -8.48
N LEU A 169 8.47 -13.28 -9.13
CA LEU A 169 9.67 -12.46 -8.91
C LEU A 169 9.43 -11.01 -9.33
N GLN A 170 8.83 -10.77 -10.50
CA GLN A 170 8.44 -9.42 -10.96
C GLN A 170 7.58 -8.71 -9.90
N CYS A 171 6.52 -9.37 -9.43
CA CYS A 171 5.61 -8.81 -8.43
C CYS A 171 6.33 -8.52 -7.12
N PHE A 172 7.19 -9.43 -6.64
CA PHE A 172 7.91 -9.23 -5.39
C PHE A 172 8.80 -7.98 -5.47
N ILE A 173 9.57 -7.86 -6.56
CA ILE A 173 10.53 -6.77 -6.76
C ILE A 173 9.79 -5.42 -6.86
N GLN A 174 8.85 -5.30 -7.80
CA GLN A 174 8.20 -4.02 -8.09
C GLN A 174 7.33 -3.53 -6.92
N LEU A 175 6.66 -4.44 -6.20
CA LEU A 175 5.87 -4.07 -5.02
C LEU A 175 6.75 -3.70 -3.82
N ALA A 176 7.91 -4.36 -3.64
CA ALA A 176 8.87 -3.97 -2.61
C ALA A 176 9.48 -2.59 -2.93
N GLU A 177 9.80 -2.31 -4.19
CA GLU A 177 10.25 -1.00 -4.67
C GLU A 177 9.19 0.08 -4.42
N ALA A 178 7.92 -0.18 -4.72
CA ALA A 178 6.83 0.74 -4.41
C ALA A 178 6.72 1.04 -2.90
N LEU A 179 6.85 0.04 -2.04
CA LEU A 179 6.81 0.24 -0.59
C LEU A 179 8.06 0.93 -0.04
N ALA A 180 9.23 0.70 -0.65
CA ALA A 180 10.45 1.42 -0.32
C ALA A 180 10.30 2.92 -0.62
N TYR A 181 9.69 3.25 -1.75
CA TYR A 181 9.35 4.63 -2.08
C TYR A 181 8.34 5.22 -1.10
N LEU A 182 7.21 4.53 -0.84
CA LEU A 182 6.18 5.03 0.07
C LEU A 182 6.67 5.23 1.51
N GLY A 183 7.52 4.31 2.00
CA GLY A 183 8.02 4.32 3.37
C GLY A 183 9.22 5.25 3.59
N TYR A 184 10.11 5.35 2.59
CA TYR A 184 11.44 5.93 2.78
C TYR A 184 11.85 6.89 1.65
N GLY A 185 11.02 7.06 0.62
CA GLY A 185 11.36 7.83 -0.57
C GLY A 185 12.45 7.19 -1.41
N LEU A 186 12.75 5.90 -1.21
CA LEU A 186 13.83 5.22 -1.90
C LEU A 186 13.41 4.85 -3.32
N THR A 187 14.20 5.30 -4.29
CA THR A 187 14.08 4.95 -5.71
C THR A 187 15.36 4.25 -6.16
N ARG A 188 15.19 3.16 -6.91
CA ARG A 188 16.32 2.45 -7.52
C ARG A 188 16.79 3.19 -8.77
N GLN A 189 18.06 3.56 -8.81
CA GLN A 189 18.68 4.18 -9.99
C GLN A 189 19.24 3.11 -10.93
N TYR A 190 19.95 2.15 -10.35
CA TYR A 190 20.52 0.98 -11.02
C TYR A 190 20.79 -0.12 -9.98
N GLU A 191 21.35 -1.25 -10.40
CA GLU A 191 21.51 -2.44 -9.56
C GLU A 191 22.25 -2.17 -8.25
N GLY A 192 21.61 -2.42 -7.10
CA GLY A 192 22.19 -2.17 -5.77
C GLY A 192 22.31 -0.70 -5.35
N HIS A 193 21.84 0.24 -6.18
CA HIS A 193 21.96 1.68 -5.92
C HIS A 193 20.59 2.34 -5.73
N TRP A 194 20.39 2.78 -4.49
CA TRP A 194 19.14 3.38 -3.99
C TRP A 194 19.40 4.82 -3.55
N GLU A 195 18.54 5.74 -3.96
CA GLU A 195 18.61 7.14 -3.58
C GLU A 195 17.27 7.61 -3.02
N VAL A 196 17.31 8.55 -2.08
CA VAL A 196 16.11 9.18 -1.56
C VAL A 196 15.66 10.26 -2.55
N ASP A 197 14.41 10.20 -3.00
CA ASP A 197 13.79 11.22 -3.82
C ASP A 197 13.81 12.57 -3.07
N PRO A 198 14.41 13.64 -3.64
CA PRO A 198 14.48 14.94 -2.98
C PRO A 198 13.11 15.57 -2.72
N ASN A 199 12.05 15.10 -3.38
CA ASN A 199 10.67 15.56 -3.16
C ASN A 199 9.93 14.74 -2.10
N PHE A 200 10.52 13.66 -1.59
CA PHE A 200 9.91 12.86 -0.54
C PHE A 200 9.92 13.62 0.78
N THR A 201 8.73 13.87 1.32
CA THR A 201 8.57 14.74 2.51
C THR A 201 8.12 14.01 3.77
N SER A 202 7.43 12.89 3.63
CA SER A 202 6.85 12.12 4.73
C SER A 202 6.44 10.71 4.27
N PRO A 203 6.62 9.67 5.11
CA PRO A 203 6.14 8.34 4.77
C PRO A 203 4.62 8.29 4.57
N ILE A 204 4.20 7.55 3.55
CA ILE A 204 2.80 7.30 3.21
C ILE A 204 2.48 5.85 3.57
N ILE A 205 1.47 5.67 4.41
CA ILE A 205 0.91 4.36 4.74
C ILE A 205 -0.24 4.10 3.77
N HIS A 206 -0.08 3.13 2.86
CA HIS A 206 -1.08 2.76 1.87
C HIS A 206 -2.39 2.31 2.54
N SER A 207 -2.30 1.47 3.57
CA SER A 207 -3.38 0.99 4.43
C SER A 207 -4.39 0.01 3.79
N ASP A 208 -4.31 -0.25 2.50
CA ASP A 208 -5.17 -1.25 1.82
C ASP A 208 -4.46 -1.99 0.68
N LEU A 209 -3.18 -2.34 0.83
CA LEU A 209 -2.45 -3.08 -0.19
C LEU A 209 -3.01 -4.52 -0.31
N ASN A 210 -3.47 -4.89 -1.50
CA ASN A 210 -3.95 -6.22 -1.84
C ASN A 210 -3.97 -6.42 -3.37
N LEU A 211 -4.27 -7.62 -3.85
CA LEU A 211 -4.25 -7.95 -5.29
C LEU A 211 -5.18 -7.07 -6.17
N ASN A 212 -6.28 -6.52 -5.65
CA ASN A 212 -7.18 -5.65 -6.42
C ASN A 212 -6.61 -4.23 -6.59
N ASN A 213 -5.69 -3.85 -5.70
CA ASN A 213 -5.06 -2.54 -5.62
C ASN A 213 -3.64 -2.53 -6.20
N VAL A 214 -3.31 -3.57 -6.97
CA VAL A 214 -2.11 -3.64 -7.82
C VAL A 214 -2.60 -3.74 -9.25
N LEU A 215 -2.35 -2.71 -10.05
CA LEU A 215 -2.80 -2.63 -11.43
C LEU A 215 -1.69 -3.04 -12.40
N LEU A 216 -2.08 -3.58 -13.55
CA LEU A 216 -1.15 -3.98 -14.60
C LEU A 216 -1.15 -2.96 -15.73
N HIS A 217 0.03 -2.50 -16.12
CA HIS A 217 0.22 -1.60 -17.25
C HIS A 217 1.10 -2.25 -18.31
N PHE A 218 0.56 -2.40 -19.52
CA PHE A 218 1.29 -2.82 -20.71
C PHE A 218 1.68 -1.56 -21.49
N GLY A 219 2.85 -1.02 -21.13
CA GLY A 219 3.46 0.10 -21.85
C GLY A 219 4.00 -0.31 -23.22
N GLN A 220 4.60 0.66 -23.93
CA GLN A 220 5.21 0.42 -25.24
C GLN A 220 6.48 -0.45 -25.17
N CYS A 221 7.17 -0.45 -24.03
CA CYS A 221 8.32 -1.29 -23.74
C CYS A 221 8.03 -2.10 -22.47
N VAL A 222 7.70 -3.38 -22.63
CA VAL A 222 7.49 -4.31 -21.51
C VAL A 222 8.81 -4.98 -21.13
N GLU A 223 9.33 -4.69 -19.93
CA GLU A 223 10.52 -5.38 -19.41
C GLU A 223 10.22 -6.87 -19.26
N TYR A 224 11.13 -7.73 -19.73
CA TYR A 224 10.97 -9.19 -19.69
C TYR A 224 9.71 -9.75 -20.38
N GLY A 225 9.01 -8.95 -21.21
CA GLY A 225 7.72 -9.35 -21.80
C GLY A 225 6.57 -9.44 -20.79
N MET A 226 6.68 -8.77 -19.65
CA MET A 226 5.69 -8.74 -18.57
C MET A 226 5.14 -7.31 -18.35
N PRO A 227 3.93 -7.15 -17.79
CA PRO A 227 3.41 -5.84 -17.45
C PRO A 227 4.18 -5.21 -16.28
N ASP A 228 4.15 -3.88 -16.23
CA ASP A 228 4.49 -3.14 -15.02
C ASP A 228 3.35 -3.24 -14.01
N LEU A 229 3.71 -3.32 -12.74
CA LEU A 229 2.82 -3.38 -11.60
C LEU A 229 2.80 -2.05 -10.88
N LEU A 230 1.61 -1.46 -10.75
CA LEU A 230 1.43 -0.16 -10.13
C LEU A 230 0.50 -0.27 -8.92
N VAL A 231 0.98 0.15 -7.75
CA VAL A 231 0.16 0.24 -6.54
C VAL A 231 -0.86 1.37 -6.71
N ALA A 232 -2.13 1.08 -6.43
CA ALA A 232 -3.27 1.95 -6.68
C ALA A 232 -4.25 2.00 -5.51
N ASP A 233 -5.25 2.88 -5.61
CA ASP A 233 -6.31 3.11 -4.61
C ASP A 233 -5.80 3.56 -3.23
N PHE A 234 -5.28 4.79 -3.21
CA PHE A 234 -4.87 5.48 -1.99
C PHE A 234 -6.05 6.04 -1.17
N GLY A 235 -7.28 5.58 -1.39
CA GLY A 235 -8.49 6.08 -0.72
C GLY A 235 -8.50 5.89 0.80
N MET A 236 -7.65 5.02 1.33
CA MET A 236 -7.49 4.74 2.76
C MET A 236 -6.19 5.30 3.35
N SER A 237 -5.31 5.82 2.50
CA SER A 237 -3.93 6.13 2.88
C SER A 237 -3.81 7.34 3.80
N THR A 238 -2.73 7.37 4.56
CA THR A 238 -2.40 8.45 5.50
C THR A 238 -0.90 8.71 5.52
N THR A 239 -0.48 9.90 5.94
CA THR A 239 0.92 10.12 6.31
C THR A 239 1.23 9.45 7.65
N ALA A 240 2.50 9.09 7.88
CA ALA A 240 2.94 8.51 9.15
C ALA A 240 2.75 9.45 10.36
N ASP A 241 2.63 10.77 10.14
CA ASP A 241 2.34 11.76 11.19
C ASP A 241 0.88 11.73 11.66
N SER A 242 -0.03 11.16 10.87
CA SER A 242 -1.45 11.07 11.18
C SER A 242 -2.01 9.67 10.86
N PRO A 243 -1.46 8.62 11.50
CA PRO A 243 -1.80 7.25 11.14
C PRO A 243 -3.19 6.88 11.65
N ARG A 244 -3.89 6.04 10.89
CA ARG A 244 -5.15 5.43 11.36
C ARG A 244 -4.88 4.32 12.37
N LYS A 245 -5.88 4.04 13.20
CA LYS A 245 -5.91 2.81 14.00
C LYS A 245 -6.47 1.62 13.22
N THR A 246 -7.42 1.87 12.32
CA THR A 246 -8.11 0.84 11.55
C THR A 246 -8.40 1.30 10.12
N ALA A 247 -8.00 0.49 9.14
CA ALA A 247 -8.28 0.67 7.73
C ALA A 247 -7.96 -0.63 6.95
N GLY A 248 -8.41 -0.67 5.69
CA GLY A 248 -8.11 -1.73 4.74
C GLY A 248 -9.24 -2.74 4.53
N THR A 249 -8.90 -3.80 3.81
CA THR A 249 -9.79 -4.93 3.53
C THR A 249 -9.69 -5.99 4.65
N PRO A 250 -10.80 -6.45 5.25
CA PRO A 250 -10.76 -7.31 6.45
C PRO A 250 -9.90 -8.58 6.35
N GLN A 251 -9.82 -9.18 5.17
CA GLN A 251 -9.02 -10.38 4.92
C GLN A 251 -7.50 -10.13 4.94
N TYR A 252 -7.10 -8.86 4.83
CA TYR A 252 -5.71 -8.40 4.84
C TYR A 252 -5.31 -7.69 6.14
N TYR A 253 -6.21 -7.61 7.13
CA TYR A 253 -5.89 -6.93 8.39
C TYR A 253 -4.68 -7.55 9.09
N CYS A 254 -3.69 -6.70 9.35
CA CYS A 254 -2.58 -7.03 10.23
C CYS A 254 -3.03 -7.13 11.70
N PRO A 255 -2.27 -7.84 12.57
CA PRO A 255 -2.65 -8.08 13.96
C PRO A 255 -2.96 -6.82 14.77
N GLU A 256 -2.24 -5.72 14.54
CA GLU A 256 -2.46 -4.44 15.19
C GLU A 256 -3.79 -3.78 14.78
N VAL A 257 -4.19 -3.88 13.51
CA VAL A 257 -5.49 -3.39 13.02
C VAL A 257 -6.63 -4.22 13.58
N VAL A 258 -6.49 -5.55 13.62
CA VAL A 258 -7.47 -6.43 14.27
C VAL A 258 -7.61 -6.07 15.76
N SER A 259 -6.50 -5.85 16.44
CA SER A 259 -6.49 -5.49 17.87
C SER A 259 -7.17 -4.14 18.12
N ALA A 260 -6.86 -3.14 17.30
CA ALA A 260 -7.51 -1.84 17.36
C ALA A 260 -9.01 -1.91 17.07
N GLY A 261 -9.41 -2.70 16.06
CA GLY A 261 -10.83 -2.94 15.72
C GLY A 261 -11.62 -3.64 16.84
N ARG A 262 -10.94 -4.36 17.73
CA ARG A 262 -11.52 -4.94 18.95
C ARG A 262 -11.52 -3.97 20.15
N GLY A 263 -11.09 -2.72 19.96
CA GLY A 263 -11.06 -1.72 21.02
C GLY A 263 -9.93 -1.89 22.03
N ILE A 264 -8.88 -2.65 21.69
CA ILE A 264 -7.70 -2.77 22.56
C ILE A 264 -6.95 -1.44 22.56
N SER A 265 -6.99 -0.73 23.69
CA SER A 265 -6.43 0.63 23.82
C SER A 265 -4.92 0.70 23.59
N SER A 266 -4.20 -0.39 23.89
CA SER A 266 -2.76 -0.54 23.70
C SER A 266 -2.35 -1.00 22.29
N ALA A 267 -3.30 -1.19 21.36
CA ALA A 267 -2.97 -1.54 19.99
C ALA A 267 -2.21 -0.38 19.33
N PRO A 268 -1.04 -0.64 18.71
CA PRO A 268 -0.32 0.42 18.02
C PRO A 268 -1.14 0.91 16.82
N PRO A 269 -1.01 2.19 16.44
CA PRO A 269 -1.59 2.66 15.19
C PRO A 269 -0.93 1.96 13.99
N MET A 270 -1.57 2.05 12.83
CA MET A 270 -0.98 1.58 11.58
C MET A 270 0.32 2.33 11.28
N SER A 271 1.24 1.66 10.61
CA SER A 271 2.53 2.21 10.18
C SER A 271 2.93 1.61 8.84
N ILE A 272 4.09 2.00 8.30
CA ILE A 272 4.69 1.33 7.13
C ILE A 272 4.81 -0.18 7.36
N GLN A 273 5.08 -0.63 8.59
CA GLN A 273 5.14 -2.05 8.94
C GLN A 273 3.79 -2.75 8.75
N SER A 274 2.66 -2.05 8.84
CA SER A 274 1.35 -2.60 8.51
C SER A 274 1.24 -2.90 7.01
N ASP A 275 1.84 -2.07 6.14
CA ASP A 275 1.91 -2.34 4.70
C ASP A 275 2.90 -3.46 4.35
N VAL A 276 4.00 -3.62 5.13
CA VAL A 276 4.90 -4.78 4.99
C VAL A 276 4.14 -6.09 5.25
N TYR A 277 3.24 -6.10 6.23
CA TYR A 277 2.41 -7.28 6.51
C TYR A 277 1.42 -7.57 5.37
N THR A 278 0.71 -6.55 4.88
CA THR A 278 -0.24 -6.71 3.76
C THR A 278 0.48 -7.06 2.45
N PHE A 279 1.71 -6.61 2.24
CA PHE A 279 2.59 -7.10 1.18
C PHE A 279 2.84 -8.60 1.31
N GLY A 280 3.20 -9.07 2.50
CA GLY A 280 3.39 -10.50 2.77
C GLY A 280 2.15 -11.34 2.44
N LEU A 281 0.97 -10.85 2.84
CA LEU A 281 -0.31 -11.48 2.51
C LEU A 281 -0.63 -11.45 1.00
N THR A 282 -0.33 -10.34 0.34
CA THR A 282 -0.54 -10.16 -1.10
C THR A 282 0.32 -11.13 -1.90
N MET A 283 1.60 -11.27 -1.54
CA MET A 283 2.50 -12.24 -2.16
C MET A 283 2.09 -13.68 -1.86
N TYR A 284 1.64 -13.98 -0.64
CA TYR A 284 1.09 -15.31 -0.34
C TYR A 284 -0.14 -15.62 -1.22
N ALA A 285 -1.08 -14.69 -1.34
CA ALA A 285 -2.28 -14.85 -2.16
C ALA A 285 -1.95 -15.01 -3.65
N LEU A 286 -0.94 -14.30 -4.16
CA LEU A 286 -0.43 -14.44 -5.52
C LEU A 286 0.13 -15.85 -5.80
N ILE A 287 0.90 -16.40 -4.86
CA ILE A 287 1.61 -17.68 -5.02
C ILE A 287 0.67 -18.86 -4.79
N MET A 288 -0.09 -18.82 -3.69
CA MET A 288 -0.91 -19.92 -3.21
C MET A 288 -2.32 -19.91 -3.77
N ARG A 289 -2.77 -18.78 -4.33
CA ARG A 289 -4.13 -18.58 -4.84
C ARG A 289 -5.20 -18.71 -3.76
N GLU A 290 -4.78 -18.49 -2.52
CA GLU A 290 -5.58 -18.63 -1.31
C GLU A 290 -5.18 -17.53 -0.32
N LEU A 291 -6.08 -17.20 0.60
CA LEU A 291 -5.77 -16.28 1.68
C LEU A 291 -5.01 -17.00 2.78
N TRP A 292 -4.04 -16.30 3.39
CA TRP A 292 -3.39 -16.80 4.60
C TRP A 292 -4.44 -16.96 5.71
N PRO A 293 -4.56 -18.14 6.33
CA PRO A 293 -5.56 -18.32 7.39
C PRO A 293 -5.26 -17.40 8.59
N PRO A 294 -6.27 -16.70 9.11
CA PRO A 294 -6.09 -15.85 10.29
C PRO A 294 -5.53 -16.65 11.47
N ALA A 295 -4.66 -16.01 12.26
CA ALA A 295 -4.06 -16.55 13.49
C ALA A 295 -3.08 -17.72 13.32
N LEU A 296 -2.72 -18.12 12.10
CA LEU A 296 -1.61 -19.06 11.91
C LEU A 296 -0.26 -18.38 12.17
N PRO A 297 0.65 -19.01 12.94
CA PRO A 297 2.00 -18.51 13.13
C PRO A 297 2.76 -18.45 11.80
N PRO A 298 3.57 -17.40 11.55
CA PRO A 298 4.37 -17.31 10.33
C PRO A 298 5.28 -18.52 10.11
N CYS A 299 5.82 -19.14 11.17
CA CYS A 299 6.66 -20.32 11.06
C CYS A 299 5.98 -21.54 10.39
N TRP A 300 4.64 -21.54 10.29
CA TRP A 300 3.88 -22.59 9.60
C TRP A 300 3.66 -22.31 8.11
N LEU A 301 4.03 -21.13 7.62
CA LEU A 301 3.95 -20.80 6.20
C LEU A 301 4.86 -21.72 5.42
N LYS A 302 4.30 -22.44 4.45
CA LYS A 302 5.04 -23.31 3.52
C LYS A 302 4.63 -22.97 2.10
N LEU A 303 5.60 -22.66 1.27
CA LEU A 303 5.41 -22.46 -0.17
C LEU A 303 5.93 -23.68 -0.94
N PRO A 304 5.60 -23.80 -2.24
CA PRO A 304 6.25 -24.78 -3.10
C PRO A 304 7.79 -24.67 -3.06
N PRO A 305 8.53 -25.80 -3.23
CA PRO A 305 9.99 -25.84 -3.04
C PRO A 305 10.80 -24.82 -3.84
N VAL A 306 10.33 -24.42 -5.02
CA VAL A 306 10.99 -23.38 -5.83
C VAL A 306 11.09 -22.05 -5.07
N TYR A 307 10.07 -21.68 -4.30
CA TYR A 307 10.06 -20.43 -3.54
C TYR A 307 10.89 -20.52 -2.24
N ASP A 308 11.03 -21.72 -1.66
CA ASP A 308 11.98 -21.98 -0.58
C ASP A 308 13.42 -21.77 -1.06
N GLN A 309 13.76 -22.33 -2.23
CA GLN A 309 15.10 -22.21 -2.84
C GLN A 309 15.43 -20.76 -3.24
N LEU A 310 14.42 -19.97 -3.59
CA LEU A 310 14.55 -18.54 -3.86
C LEU A 310 14.63 -17.69 -2.58
N GLY A 311 14.41 -18.28 -1.40
CA GLY A 311 14.40 -17.56 -0.11
C GLY A 311 13.09 -16.82 0.19
N ILE A 312 12.11 -16.85 -0.71
CA ILE A 312 10.85 -16.10 -0.62
C ILE A 312 10.04 -16.54 0.59
N THR A 313 10.01 -17.84 0.91
CA THR A 313 9.30 -18.34 2.09
C THR A 313 9.78 -17.66 3.36
N ASN A 314 11.11 -17.55 3.56
CA ASN A 314 11.65 -16.90 4.75
C ASN A 314 11.39 -15.39 4.76
N ALA A 315 11.43 -14.73 3.59
CA ALA A 315 11.05 -13.33 3.48
C ALA A 315 9.58 -13.11 3.88
N LEU A 316 8.64 -13.91 3.35
CA LEU A 316 7.22 -13.80 3.71
C LEU A 316 6.97 -14.09 5.20
N ARG A 317 7.68 -15.06 5.79
CA ARG A 317 7.59 -15.32 7.24
C ARG A 317 7.96 -14.08 8.06
N ARG A 318 9.03 -13.37 7.68
CA ARG A 318 9.46 -12.12 8.33
C ARG A 318 8.42 -11.01 8.13
N CYS A 319 7.86 -10.86 6.93
CA CYS A 319 6.81 -9.86 6.66
C CYS A 319 5.54 -10.11 7.50
N LEU A 320 5.20 -11.36 7.78
CA LEU A 320 4.00 -11.75 8.52
C LEU A 320 4.20 -11.80 10.05
N GLU A 321 5.32 -11.30 10.57
CA GLU A 321 5.55 -11.26 12.01
C GLU A 321 4.45 -10.50 12.76
N ILE A 322 4.08 -11.02 13.93
CA ILE A 322 2.94 -10.49 14.70
C ILE A 322 3.24 -9.08 15.23
N LYS A 323 4.48 -8.86 15.68
CA LYS A 323 4.94 -7.54 16.14
C LYS A 323 5.39 -6.71 14.93
N PRO A 324 4.87 -5.49 14.74
CA PRO A 324 5.27 -4.63 13.63
C PRO A 324 6.79 -4.41 13.55
N ASP A 325 7.45 -4.18 14.69
CA ASP A 325 8.90 -3.91 14.76
C ASP A 325 9.78 -5.15 14.52
N ALA A 326 9.19 -6.34 14.44
CA ALA A 326 9.89 -7.58 14.08
C ALA A 326 9.84 -7.86 12.57
N ARG A 327 8.99 -7.14 11.82
CA ARG A 327 8.93 -7.21 10.36
C ARG A 327 10.13 -6.49 9.75
N PRO A 328 10.58 -6.86 8.54
CA PRO A 328 11.66 -6.15 7.88
C PRO A 328 11.24 -4.70 7.56
N THR A 329 12.22 -3.82 7.45
CA THR A 329 12.05 -2.50 6.86
C THR A 329 12.11 -2.60 5.34
N MET A 330 11.45 -1.68 4.62
CA MET A 330 11.53 -1.59 3.16
C MET A 330 12.66 -0.64 2.73
N ASP A 331 13.83 -0.84 3.32
CA ASP A 331 15.05 -0.07 3.04
C ASP A 331 16.24 -1.00 2.78
N ASN A 332 17.41 -0.40 2.59
CA ASN A 332 18.67 -1.08 2.33
C ASN A 332 19.50 -1.35 3.61
N ASP A 333 18.89 -1.28 4.80
CA ASP A 333 19.62 -1.63 6.03
C ASP A 333 20.04 -3.11 5.98
N PRO A 334 21.34 -3.44 6.19
CA PRO A 334 21.81 -4.82 6.08
C PRO A 334 21.23 -5.80 7.11
N GLY A 335 20.74 -5.31 8.25
CA GLY A 335 20.21 -6.13 9.33
C GLY A 335 18.68 -6.25 9.29
N THR A 336 17.98 -5.16 8.99
CA THR A 336 16.51 -5.09 9.06
C THR A 336 15.85 -4.97 7.69
N GLY A 337 16.55 -4.44 6.70
CA GLY A 337 16.04 -4.13 5.37
C GLY A 337 15.72 -5.36 4.52
N LEU A 338 14.80 -5.18 3.58
CA LEU A 338 14.43 -6.18 2.59
C LEU A 338 15.10 -5.95 1.23
N LEU A 339 15.62 -4.74 0.95
CA LEU A 339 16.08 -4.39 -0.40
C LEU A 339 17.31 -5.18 -0.86
N GLY A 340 18.21 -5.55 0.05
CA GLY A 340 19.31 -6.46 -0.31
C GLY A 340 18.83 -7.84 -0.78
N PHE A 341 17.68 -8.32 -0.29
CA PHE A 341 17.06 -9.53 -0.82
C PHE A 341 16.34 -9.29 -2.15
N VAL A 342 15.77 -8.10 -2.36
CA VAL A 342 15.18 -7.68 -3.64
C VAL A 342 16.23 -7.67 -4.75
N ASP A 343 17.45 -7.19 -4.47
CA ASP A 343 18.57 -7.23 -5.43
C ASP A 343 18.90 -8.68 -5.85
N VAL A 344 18.97 -9.61 -4.89
CA VAL A 344 19.17 -11.04 -5.16
C VAL A 344 18.04 -11.63 -6.03
N LEU A 345 16.79 -11.23 -5.79
CA LEU A 345 15.65 -11.69 -6.60
C LEU A 345 15.70 -11.11 -8.01
N TRP A 346 16.17 -9.87 -8.16
CA TRP A 346 16.35 -9.22 -9.45
C TRP A 346 17.35 -10.00 -10.32
N GLU A 347 18.52 -10.34 -9.77
CA GLU A 347 19.53 -11.15 -10.47
C GLU A 347 18.97 -12.50 -10.91
N LYS A 348 18.22 -13.17 -10.01
CA LYS A 348 17.58 -14.47 -10.28
C LYS A 348 16.52 -14.37 -11.39
N ARG A 349 15.70 -13.31 -11.38
CA ARG A 349 14.71 -13.04 -12.42
C ARG A 349 15.39 -12.80 -13.77
N HIS A 350 16.43 -11.96 -13.78
CA HIS A 350 17.19 -11.66 -14.98
C HIS A 350 17.80 -12.94 -15.58
N LYS A 351 18.44 -13.76 -14.75
CA LYS A 351 18.99 -15.06 -15.18
C LYS A 351 17.91 -15.99 -15.73
N MET A 352 16.77 -16.13 -15.05
CA MET A 352 15.66 -16.95 -15.50
C MET A 352 15.15 -16.51 -16.88
N PHE A 353 15.05 -15.21 -17.11
CA PHE A 353 14.70 -14.68 -18.43
C PHE A 353 15.75 -14.99 -19.50
N MET A 354 17.04 -14.87 -19.18
CA MET A 354 18.10 -15.18 -20.14
C MET A 354 18.15 -16.67 -20.50
N ASP A 355 17.81 -17.54 -19.54
CA ASP A 355 17.82 -19.00 -19.72
C ASP A 355 16.53 -19.51 -20.41
N GLU A 356 15.36 -18.95 -20.08
CA GLU A 356 14.04 -19.49 -20.49
C GLU A 356 13.27 -18.58 -21.48
N GLY A 357 13.66 -17.32 -21.60
CA GLY A 357 12.94 -16.30 -22.38
C GLY A 357 11.77 -15.64 -21.63
N PRO A 358 10.97 -14.81 -22.32
CA PRO A 358 9.76 -14.22 -21.73
C PRO A 358 8.72 -15.31 -21.41
N PRO A 359 7.87 -15.09 -20.40
CA PRO A 359 6.70 -15.94 -20.20
C PRO A 359 5.79 -15.93 -21.43
N ASP A 360 5.00 -17.00 -21.60
CA ASP A 360 4.09 -17.13 -22.74
C ASP A 360 3.15 -15.92 -22.83
N ARG A 361 3.19 -15.21 -23.96
CA ARG A 361 2.36 -14.02 -24.21
C ARG A 361 0.87 -14.34 -24.12
N SER A 362 0.47 -15.60 -24.36
CA SER A 362 -0.92 -16.04 -24.22
C SER A 362 -1.48 -15.83 -22.80
N LEU A 363 -0.60 -15.77 -21.79
CA LEU A 363 -0.96 -15.46 -20.41
C LEU A 363 -1.60 -14.09 -20.27
N PHE A 364 -1.18 -13.11 -21.08
CA PHE A 364 -1.58 -11.71 -20.94
C PHE A 364 -2.66 -11.27 -21.94
N THR A 365 -2.80 -11.96 -23.08
CA THR A 365 -3.78 -11.62 -24.14
C THR A 365 -5.25 -11.75 -23.75
N ARG A 366 -5.59 -12.33 -22.60
CA ARG A 366 -6.99 -12.47 -22.15
C ARG A 366 -7.59 -11.18 -21.58
N MET A 367 -6.80 -10.11 -21.46
CA MET A 367 -7.25 -8.85 -20.86
C MET A 367 -7.74 -7.83 -21.90
N ASP A 368 -7.57 -8.14 -23.20
CA ASP A 368 -7.98 -7.28 -24.33
C ASP A 368 -9.37 -7.63 -24.90
N ALA A 369 -10.08 -8.61 -24.29
CA ALA A 369 -11.31 -9.20 -24.82
C ALA A 369 -12.57 -8.73 -24.12
#